data_AF-W6UZ36-F1
#
_entry.id   AF-W6UZ36-F1
#
_cell.length_a   1.000
_cell.length_b   1.000
_cell.length_c   1.000
_cell.angle_alpha   90.00
_cell.angle_beta   90.00
_cell.angle_gamma   90.00
#
_symmetry.space_group_name_H-M   'P 1'
#
loop_
_entity.id
_entity.type
_entity.pdbx_description
1 polymer ?
#
loop_
_entity_poly.entity_id
_entity_poly.type
_entity_poly.pdbx_seq_one_letter_code
_entity_poly.pdbx_strand_id
1 'polypeptide(L)' 'MRIVVKLVLFAAFVACVAWVIMKPGFDSVTAAIVSLATLLGAFIADKKAEATQSQKVGANSTAYQAGRDVKIRK' A
#
# COMPACT_ATOMS: atom_id res chain seq x y z
N MET A 1 -10.19 4.07 -1.93
CA MET A 1 -9.14 3.79 -2.95
C MET A 1 -8.35 2.51 -2.68
N ARG A 2 -7.79 2.29 -1.48
CA ARG A 2 -6.93 1.13 -1.18
C ARG A 2 -7.58 -0.25 -1.38
N ILE A 3 -8.87 -0.40 -1.07
CA ILE A 3 -9.60 -1.67 -1.31
C ILE A 3 -9.73 -1.98 -2.80
N VAL A 4 -9.99 -0.95 -3.62
CA VAL A 4 -10.18 -1.08 -5.08
C VAL A 4 -8.88 -1.54 -5.72
N VAL A 5 -7.75 -0.96 -5.31
CA VAL A 5 -6.41 -1.37 -5.78
C VAL A 5 -6.16 -2.84 -5.46
N LYS A 6 -6.49 -3.31 -4.25
CA LYS A 6 -6.33 -4.73 -3.87
C LYS A 6 -7.20 -5.65 -4.70
N LEU A 7 -8.45 -5.28 -4.98
CA LEU A 7 -9.35 -6.07 -5.84
C LEU A 7 -8.81 -6.17 -7.27
N VAL A 8 -8.29 -5.07 -7.83
CA VAL A 8 -7.66 -5.06 -9.15
C VAL A 8 -6.41 -5.93 -9.17
N LEU A 9 -5.53 -5.81 -8.17
CA LEU A 9 -4.32 -6.64 -8.06
C LEU A 9 -4.66 -8.12 -7.89
N PHE A 10 -5.73 -8.44 -7.15
CA PHE A 10 -6.21 -9.81 -7.01
C PHE A 10 -6.73 -10.37 -8.34
N ALA A 11 -7.56 -9.61 -9.06
CA ALA A 11 -8.04 -10.01 -10.39
C ALA A 11 -6.88 -10.21 -11.37
N ALA A 12 -5.88 -9.32 -11.36
CA ALA A 12 -4.68 -9.45 -12.18
C ALA A 12 -3.87 -10.71 -11.84
N PHE A 13 -3.72 -11.03 -10.56
CA PHE A 13 -3.06 -12.26 -10.12
C PHE A 13 -3.81 -13.52 -10.59
N VAL A 14 -5.14 -13.56 -10.44
CA VAL A 14 -5.97 -14.68 -10.93
C VAL A 14 -5.83 -14.86 -12.45
N ALA A 15 -5.82 -13.77 -13.21
CA ALA A 15 -5.59 -13.82 -14.65
C ALA A 15 -4.20 -14.38 -15.00
N CYS A 16 -3.15 -14.00 -14.27
CA CYS A 16 -1.81 -14.54 -14.45
C CYS A 16 -1.74 -16.04 -14.12
N VAL A 17 -2.41 -16.49 -13.05
CA VAL A 17 -2.49 -17.92 -12.69
C VAL A 17 -3.22 -18.71 -13.76
N ALA A 18 -4.36 -18.20 -14.26
CA ALA A 18 -5.08 -18.82 -15.36
C ALA A 18 -4.19 -18.93 -16.61
N TRP A 19 -3.39 -17.91 -16.90
CA TRP A 19 -2.44 -17.93 -18.00
C TRP A 19 -1.35 -19.00 -17.83
N VAL A 20 -0.80 -19.18 -16.62
CA VAL A 20 0.15 -20.28 -16.34
C VAL A 20 -0.47 -21.65 -16.60
N ILE A 21 -1.73 -21.85 -16.22
CA ILE A 21 -2.44 -23.13 -16.42
C ILE A 21 -2.69 -23.38 -17.91
N MET A 22 -3.16 -22.37 -18.64
CA MET A 22 -3.51 -22.51 -20.05
C MET A 22 -2.29 -22.58 -20.98
N LYS A 23 -1.23 -21.83 -20.67
CA LYS A 23 -0.03 -21.72 -21.49
C LYS A 23 1.21 -21.59 -20.58
N PRO A 24 1.67 -22.69 -19.99
CA PRO A 24 2.84 -22.66 -19.11
C PRO A 24 4.09 -22.27 -19.91
N GLY A 25 4.70 -21.18 -19.51
CA GLY A 25 5.95 -20.67 -20.06
C GLY A 25 6.65 -19.71 -19.10
N PHE A 26 7.87 -19.32 -19.45
CA PHE A 26 8.66 -18.40 -18.63
C PHE A 26 7.91 -17.08 -18.35
N ASP A 27 7.29 -16.50 -19.38
CA ASP A 27 6.57 -15.23 -19.27
C ASP A 27 5.36 -15.34 -18.32
N SER A 28 4.53 -16.37 -18.49
CA SER A 28 3.34 -16.57 -17.66
C SER A 28 3.71 -16.81 -16.20
N VAL A 29 4.76 -17.61 -15.96
CA VAL A 29 5.24 -17.92 -14.60
C VAL A 29 5.82 -16.66 -13.94
N THR A 30 6.63 -15.90 -14.66
CA THR A 30 7.22 -14.65 -14.16
C THR A 30 6.12 -13.63 -13.86
N ALA A 31 5.12 -13.50 -14.73
CA ALA A 31 3.96 -12.63 -14.51
C ALA A 31 3.17 -13.02 -13.25
N ALA A 32 2.96 -14.32 -13.00
CA ALA A 32 2.30 -14.81 -11.78
C ALA A 32 3.10 -14.49 -10.51
N ILE A 33 4.44 -14.64 -10.54
CA ILE A 33 5.31 -14.31 -9.41
C ILE A 33 5.29 -12.81 -9.12
N VAL A 34 5.46 -11.97 -10.16
CA VAL A 34 5.48 -10.51 -10.00
C VAL A 34 4.12 -9.98 -9.53
N SER A 35 3.02 -10.47 -10.09
CA SER A 35 1.67 -10.07 -9.65
C SER A 35 1.38 -10.49 -8.21
N LEU A 36 1.83 -11.68 -7.78
CA LEU A 36 1.73 -12.10 -6.38
C LEU A 36 2.55 -11.19 -5.46
N ALA A 37 3.81 -10.90 -5.81
CA ALA A 37 4.68 -10.02 -5.05
C ALA A 37 4.07 -8.61 -4.93
N THR A 38 3.49 -8.10 -6.01
CA THR A 38 2.80 -6.79 -6.04
C THR A 38 1.57 -6.79 -5.14
N LEU A 39 0.74 -7.83 -5.21
CA LEU A 39 -0.43 -7.99 -4.35
C LEU A 39 -0.05 -8.00 -2.88
N LEU A 40 0.96 -8.79 -2.50
CA LEU A 40 1.50 -8.85 -1.12
C LEU A 40 2.10 -7.50 -0.69
N GLY A 41 2.84 -6.84 -1.59
CA GLY A 41 3.41 -5.51 -1.38
C GLY A 41 2.34 -4.47 -1.05
N ALA A 42 1.17 -4.54 -1.68
CA ALA A 42 0.05 -3.64 -1.39
C ALA A 42 -0.49 -3.82 0.05
N PHE A 43 -0.48 -5.03 0.61
CA PHE A 43 -0.84 -5.26 2.01
C PHE A 43 0.21 -4.74 2.99
N ILE A 44 1.49 -4.81 2.62
CA ILE A 44 2.60 -4.30 3.45
C ILE A 44 2.64 -2.77 3.44
N ALA A 45 2.45 -2.14 2.28
CA ALA A 45 2.42 -0.68 2.13
C ALA A 45 1.31 -0.04 2.97
N ASP A 46 0.16 -0.71 3.10
CA ASP A 46 -0.94 -0.24 3.92
C ASP A 46 -0.60 -0.15 5.42
N LYS A 47 0.29 -1.01 5.93
CA LYS A 47 0.72 -0.98 7.34
C LYS A 47 1.58 0.23 7.70
N LYS A 48 2.16 0.94 6.72
CA LYS A 48 3.01 2.12 6.96
C LYS A 48 2.25 3.45 7.02
N ALA A 49 0.92 3.42 7.02
CA ALA A 49 0.09 4.60 6.82
C ALA A 49 -0.43 5.29 8.09
N GLU A 50 0.23 5.12 9.24
CA GLU A 50 0.09 6.10 10.31
C GLU A 50 1.23 7.13 10.17
N ALA A 51 0.95 8.19 9.42
CA ALA A 51 1.76 9.39 9.46
C ALA A 51 1.53 10.08 10.81
N THR A 52 2.22 9.63 11.85
CA THR A 52 2.29 10.34 13.13
C THR A 52 3.25 11.52 12.96
N GLN A 53 2.70 12.68 12.64
CA GLN A 53 3.44 13.94 12.69
C GLN A 53 3.60 14.33 14.16
N SER A 54 4.80 14.12 14.71
CA SER A 54 5.17 14.63 16.04
C SER A 54 6.03 15.86 15.86
N GLN A 55 5.50 17.03 16.20
CA GLN A 55 6.23 18.30 16.15
C GLN A 55 6.50 18.79 17.56
N LYS A 56 7.78 18.99 17.90
CA LYS A 56 8.19 19.64 19.15
C LYS A 56 8.28 21.14 18.89
N VAL A 57 7.57 21.94 19.68
CA VAL A 57 7.50 23.40 19.51
C VAL A 57 7.97 24.06 20.82
N GLY A 58 8.82 25.08 20.69
CA GLY A 58 9.40 25.80 21.84
C GLY A 58 8.45 26.84 22.42
N ALA A 59 8.78 27.34 23.63
CA ALA A 59 8.02 28.43 24.25
C ALA A 59 7.96 29.65 23.33
N ASN A 60 6.77 30.28 23.21
CA ASN A 60 6.47 31.40 22.30
C ASN A 60 6.57 31.13 20.79
N SER A 61 6.39 29.88 20.33
CA SER A 61 6.38 29.57 18.88
C SER A 61 5.02 29.12 18.37
N THR A 62 4.74 29.38 17.09
CA THR A 62 3.49 28.98 16.41
C THR A 62 3.69 27.68 15.64
N ALA A 63 2.87 26.68 15.91
CA ALA A 63 2.85 25.41 15.18
C ALA A 63 1.82 25.48 14.05
N TYR A 64 2.21 25.10 12.84
CA TYR A 64 1.29 24.92 11.72
C TYR A 64 1.31 23.44 11.31
N GLN A 65 0.19 22.74 11.53
CA GLN A 65 -0.02 21.37 11.06
C GLN A 65 -1.18 21.37 10.07
N ALA A 66 -0.91 20.93 8.83
CA ALA A 66 -1.94 20.71 7.83
C ALA A 66 -2.28 19.21 7.80
N GLY A 67 -3.49 18.86 8.25
CA GLY A 67 -4.02 17.50 8.22
C GLY A 67 -4.14 16.85 9.60
N ARG A 68 -5.38 16.42 9.89
CA ARG A 68 -5.87 15.73 11.12
C ARG A 68 -5.90 16.58 12.40
N ASP A 69 -6.52 16.02 13.43
CA ASP A 69 -6.76 16.66 14.73
C ASP A 69 -5.47 16.85 15.52
N VAL A 70 -5.34 18.02 16.14
CA VAL A 70 -4.23 18.37 17.03
C VAL A 70 -4.66 18.12 18.49
N LYS A 71 -3.95 17.23 19.20
CA LYS A 71 -4.07 17.10 20.65
C LYS A 71 -2.92 17.84 21.34
N ILE A 72 -3.21 19.03 21.85
CA ILE A 72 -2.29 19.78 22.70
C ILE A 72 -2.46 19.26 24.13
N ARG A 73 -1.43 18.60 24.69
CA ARG A 73 -1.36 18.29 26.11
C ARG A 73 -0.48 19.33 26.80
N LYS A 74 -1.02 19.98 27.84
CA LYS A 74 -0.27 20.90 28.71
C LYS A 74 0.66 20.12 29.63
#